data_AF-A0A2Z5X0V5-F1
#
_entry.id   AF-A0A2Z5X0V5-F1
#
_cell.length_a   1.000
_cell.length_b   1.000
_cell.length_c   1.000
_cell.angle_alpha   90.00
_cell.angle_beta   90.00
_cell.angle_gamma   90.00
#
_symmetry.space_group_name_H-M   'P 1'
#
loop_
_entity.id
_entity.type
_entity.pdbx_description
1 polymer ?
#
loop_
_entity_poly.entity_id
_entity_poly.type
_entity_poly.pdbx_seq_one_letter_code
_entity_poly.pdbx_strand_id
1 'polypeptide(L)' 'MSTPETLKERFVAIASKRELLVQLSLKDNLGSLSIDVIQALEELDDLLIEIRKTFPDWQQD' A
#
# COMPACT_ATOMS: atom_id res chain seq x y z
N MET A 1 -21.22 9.54 4.45
CA MET A 1 -21.32 8.24 3.75
C MET A 1 -20.17 8.21 2.75
N SER A 2 -19.26 7.24 2.85
CA SER A 2 -18.19 7.10 1.85
C SER A 2 -18.81 6.61 0.55
N THR A 3 -18.83 7.44 -0.49
CA THR A 3 -19.29 7.03 -1.81
C THR A 3 -18.26 6.07 -2.42
N PRO A 4 -18.65 5.17 -3.34
CA PRO A 4 -17.72 4.22 -3.96
C PRO A 4 -16.48 4.89 -4.58
N GLU A 5 -16.61 6.12 -5.08
CA GLU A 5 -15.52 6.93 -5.61
C GLU A 5 -14.48 7.30 -4.53
N THR A 6 -14.94 7.72 -3.35
CA THR A 6 -14.03 8.04 -2.22
C THR A 6 -13.24 6.83 -1.70
N LEU A 7 -13.72 5.60 -1.93
CA LEU A 7 -13.00 4.38 -1.60
C LEU A 7 -11.91 4.08 -2.63
N LYS A 8 -12.18 4.26 -3.93
CA LYS A 8 -11.17 4.10 -4.98
C LYS A 8 -10.01 5.08 -4.80
N GLU A 9 -10.29 6.34 -4.49
CA GLU A 9 -9.26 7.35 -4.19
C GLU A 9 -8.37 6.93 -3.00
N ARG A 10 -8.98 6.33 -1.97
CA ARG A 10 -8.24 5.80 -0.82
C ARG A 10 -7.36 4.61 -1.20
N PHE A 11 -7.81 3.72 -2.07
CA PHE A 11 -7.00 2.60 -2.55
C PHE A 11 -5.79 3.09 -3.34
N VAL A 12 -5.96 4.10 -4.20
CA VAL A 12 -4.85 4.76 -4.91
C VAL A 12 -3.86 5.39 -3.92
N ALA A 13 -4.35 6.06 -2.89
CA ALA A 13 -3.49 6.64 -1.85
C ALA A 13 -2.73 5.57 -1.05
N ILE A 14 -3.34 4.41 -0.79
CA ILE A 14 -2.68 3.26 -0.14
C ILE A 14 -1.58 2.69 -1.04
N ALA A 15 -1.87 2.47 -2.33
CA ALA A 15 -0.89 1.99 -3.30
C ALA A 15 0.31 2.95 -3.43
N SER A 16 0.05 4.27 -3.46
CA SER A 16 1.11 5.29 -3.51
C SER A 16 2.00 5.26 -2.25
N LYS A 17 1.43 4.98 -1.07
CA LYS A 17 2.21 4.83 0.18
C LYS A 17 3.09 3.59 0.16
N ARG A 18 2.63 2.49 -0.43
CA ARG A 18 3.45 1.30 -0.66
C ARG A 18 4.67 1.65 -1.53
N GLU A 19 4.47 2.39 -2.62
CA GLU A 19 5.59 2.82 -3.48
C GLU A 19 6.62 3.67 -2.73
N LEU A 20 6.16 4.56 -1.84
CA LEU A 20 7.06 5.33 -0.98
C LEU A 20 7.86 4.44 -0.02
N LEU A 21 7.24 3.41 0.55
CA LEU A 21 7.93 2.47 1.43
C LEU A 21 8.92 1.58 0.66
N VAL A 22 8.64 1.23 -0.60
CA VAL A 22 9.61 0.56 -1.48
C VAL A 22 10.81 1.47 -1.73
N GLN A 23 10.60 2.75 -2.04
CA GLN A 23 11.71 3.68 -2.21
C GLN A 23 12.50 3.87 -0.91
N LEU A 24 11.81 3.84 0.24
CA LEU A 24 12.44 3.91 1.54
C LEU A 24 13.29 2.68 1.81
N SER A 25 12.80 1.47 1.50
CA SER A 25 13.52 0.20 1.75
C SER A 25 14.81 0.07 0.93
N LEU A 26 14.92 0.79 -0.18
CA LEU A 26 16.13 0.86 -1.00
C LEU A 26 17.21 1.79 -0.41
N LYS A 27 16.91 2.59 0.62
CA LYS A 27 17.90 3.46 1.25
C LYS A 27 18.80 2.67 2.19
N ASP A 28 20.10 2.88 2.07
CA ASP A 28 21.06 2.47 3.07
C ASP A 28 20.84 3.20 4.41
N ASN A 29 21.38 2.65 5.50
CA ASN A 29 21.39 3.26 6.84
C ASN A 29 20.03 3.41 7.54
N LEU A 30 19.04 2.57 7.22
CA LEU A 30 17.78 2.51 7.98
C LEU A 30 17.95 1.93 9.39
N GLY A 31 19.00 1.13 9.63
CA GLY A 31 19.20 0.46 10.91
C GLY A 31 17.98 -0.40 11.27
N SER A 32 17.46 -0.25 12.49
CA SER A 32 16.28 -0.99 12.96
C SER A 32 15.01 -0.66 12.17
N LEU A 33 14.91 0.53 11.58
CA LEU A 33 13.75 0.96 10.79
C LEU A 33 13.54 0.09 9.54
N SER A 34 14.59 -0.59 9.07
CA SER A 34 14.49 -1.51 7.91
C SER A 34 13.48 -2.63 8.17
N ILE A 35 13.44 -3.16 9.39
CA ILE A 35 12.52 -4.23 9.80
C ILE A 35 11.08 -3.71 9.77
N ASP A 36 10.85 -2.53 10.34
CA ASP A 36 9.53 -1.89 10.37
C ASP A 36 9.01 -1.57 8.96
N VAL A 37 9.91 -1.12 8.06
CA VAL A 37 9.56 -0.83 6.66
C VAL A 37 9.21 -2.11 5.89
N ILE A 38 9.94 -3.20 6.10
CA ILE A 38 9.64 -4.50 5.49
C ILE A 38 8.28 -4.99 5.98
N GLN A 39 8.03 -4.97 7.30
CA GLN A 39 6.76 -5.40 7.86
C GLN A 39 5.59 -4.56 7.32
N ALA A 40 5.75 -3.24 7.27
CA ALA A 40 4.72 -2.35 6.72
C ALA A 40 4.46 -2.61 5.23
N LEU A 41 5.49 -2.98 4.45
CA LEU A 41 5.32 -3.38 3.05
C LEU A 41 4.52 -4.67 2.92
N GLU A 42 4.81 -5.68 3.74
CA GLU A 42 4.06 -6.94 3.77
C GLU A 42 2.59 -6.71 4.12
N GLU A 43 2.30 -5.94 5.17
CA GLU A 43 0.93 -5.62 5.59
C GLU A 43 0.16 -4.84 4.50
N LEU A 44 0.83 -3.93 3.79
CA LEU A 44 0.23 -3.20 2.68
C LEU A 44 -0.01 -4.08 1.45
N ASP A 45 0.90 -5.01 1.15
CA ASP A 45 0.72 -5.97 0.06
C ASP A 45 -0.47 -6.90 0.34
N ASP A 46 -0.59 -7.42 1.56
CA ASP A 46 -1.76 -8.21 1.97
C ASP A 46 -3.06 -7.40 1.88
N LEU A 47 -3.06 -6.16 2.38
CA LEU A 47 -4.22 -5.28 2.28
C LEU A 47 -4.63 -5.01 0.83
N LEU A 48 -3.68 -4.76 -0.07
CA LEU A 48 -3.95 -4.53 -1.48
C LEU A 48 -4.48 -5.78 -2.17
N ILE A 49 -4.00 -6.97 -1.79
CA ILE A 49 -4.56 -8.25 -2.25
C ILE A 49 -6.02 -8.39 -1.81
N GLU A 50 -6.33 -8.10 -0.54
CA GLU A 50 -7.70 -8.15 -0.04
C GLU A 50 -8.62 -7.13 -0.72
N ILE A 51 -8.14 -5.91 -0.96
CA ILE A 51 -8.87 -4.89 -1.71
C ILE A 51 -9.20 -5.40 -3.12
N ARG A 52 -8.24 -5.97 -3.85
CA ARG A 52 -8.47 -6.51 -5.21
C ARG A 52 -9.45 -7.68 -5.21
N LYS A 53 -9.41 -8.54 -4.20
CA LYS A 53 -10.37 -9.65 -4.04
C LYS A 53 -11.79 -9.13 -3.75
N THR A 54 -11.90 -8.09 -2.93
CA THR A 54 -13.19 -7.52 -2.49
C THR A 54 -13.80 -6.62 -3.56
N PHE A 55 -12.96 -5.91 -4.31
CA PHE A 55 -13.34 -4.93 -5.34
C PHE A 55 -12.65 -5.27 -6.68
N PRO A 56 -13.11 -6.31 -7.40
CA PRO A 56 -12.50 -6.72 -8.67
C PRO A 56 -12.55 -5.65 -9.76
N ASP A 57 -13.51 -4.71 -9.69
CA ASP A 57 -13.61 -3.54 -10.59
C ASP A 57 -12.57 -2.45 -10.30
N TRP A 58 -11.75 -2.60 -9.25
CA TRP A 58 -10.62 -1.73 -9.00
C TRP A 58 -9.38 -2.28 -9.72
N GLN A 59 -9.20 -1.87 -10.98
CA GLN A 59 -7.91 -1.97 -11.66
C GLN A 59 -7.08 -0.72 -11.34
N GLN A 60 -5.89 -0.93 -10.79
CA GLN A 60 -4.87 0.08 -10.69
C GLN A 60 -4.29 0.25 -12.11
N ASP A 61 -4.66 1.34 -12.80
CA ASP A 61 -4.03 1.78 -14.06
C ASP A 61 -2.55 2.14 -13.82
#